data_AF-A0AAN4YTC5-F1
#
_entry.id   AF-A0AAN4YTC5-F1
#
_cell.length_a   1.000
_cell.length_b   1.000
_cell.length_c   1.000
_cell.angle_alpha   90.00
_cell.angle_beta   90.00
_cell.angle_gamma   90.00
#
_symmetry.space_group_name_H-M   'P 1'
#
loop_
_entity.id
_entity.type
_entity.pdbx_description
1 polymer ?
#
loop_
_entity_poly.entity_id
_entity_poly.type
_entity_poly.pdbx_seq_one_letter_code
_entity_poly.pdbx_strand_id
1 'polypeptide(L)'
;MTASSNESRINLTRIAHVFYTHREIDKAHHFLLDFGFREVKRVGNDIYYRGTSSEPFVYCARQGDQDGFGGAAFVVESESDLFAATKLPGATGIYDLGNAPGGGRCVTFHDPIDKFPFHLVYGQEAHADEKVLPQLDYNFVSRTFTTHHSKRMISTHKCWVTTGSVARGMKTAGALDVISWAVRSSIIGMPPNTTLSKVNSNTHLIKKV
;
A
#
# COMPACT_ATOMS: atom_id res chain seq x y z
N MET A 1 30.85 27.30 -12.71
CA MET A 1 29.43 27.25 -13.12
C MET A 1 29.05 25.80 -13.29
N THR A 2 28.47 25.19 -12.26
CA THR A 2 28.02 23.79 -12.29
C THR A 2 26.70 23.74 -13.04
N ALA A 3 26.71 23.10 -14.21
CA ALA A 3 25.52 22.87 -15.01
C ALA A 3 24.51 22.08 -14.17
N SER A 4 23.36 22.67 -13.89
CA SER A 4 22.19 21.96 -13.36
C SER A 4 21.73 20.97 -14.43
N SER A 5 22.14 19.71 -14.29
CA SER A 5 21.59 18.62 -15.09
C SER A 5 20.09 18.56 -14.81
N ASN A 6 19.28 19.10 -15.73
CA ASN A 6 17.85 18.84 -15.82
C ASN A 6 17.67 17.37 -16.21
N GLU A 7 18.03 16.45 -15.32
CA GLU A 7 17.49 15.10 -15.38
C GLU A 7 15.98 15.25 -15.21
N SER A 8 15.21 14.67 -16.13
CA SER A 8 13.75 14.73 -16.13
C SER A 8 13.21 14.16 -14.82
N ARG A 9 12.91 15.05 -13.88
CA ARG A 9 12.35 14.70 -12.58
C ARG A 9 10.96 14.10 -12.80
N ILE A 10 10.75 12.90 -12.28
CA ILE A 10 9.45 12.24 -12.29
C ILE A 10 8.70 12.67 -11.03
N ASN A 11 7.56 13.33 -11.21
CA ASN A 11 6.71 13.74 -10.10
C ASN A 11 5.72 12.64 -9.72
N LEU A 12 5.71 12.27 -8.44
CA LEU A 12 4.79 11.31 -7.85
C LEU A 12 3.74 12.05 -7.03
N THR A 13 2.47 11.77 -7.26
CA THR A 13 1.36 12.41 -6.56
C THR A 13 1.02 11.68 -5.27
N ARG A 14 0.88 10.36 -5.33
CA ARG A 14 0.44 9.51 -4.21
C ARG A 14 0.77 8.04 -4.44
N ILE A 15 0.67 7.25 -3.37
CA ILE A 15 0.67 5.79 -3.47
C ILE A 15 -0.67 5.35 -4.08
N ALA A 16 -0.62 4.47 -5.06
CA ALA A 16 -1.78 3.91 -5.74
C ALA A 16 -2.23 2.62 -5.07
N HIS A 17 -1.38 1.60 -5.09
CA HIS A 17 -1.71 0.26 -4.62
C HIS A 17 -0.45 -0.56 -4.36
N VAL A 18 -0.61 -1.71 -3.69
CA VAL A 18 0.48 -2.65 -3.42
C VAL A 18 0.17 -4.03 -3.99
N PHE A 19 1.20 -4.72 -4.46
CA PHE A 19 1.12 -6.10 -4.92
C PHE A 19 1.78 -7.02 -3.90
N TYR A 20 1.08 -8.10 -3.54
CA TYR A 20 1.63 -9.16 -2.71
C TYR A 20 1.34 -10.51 -3.33
N THR A 21 2.36 -11.35 -3.38
CA THR A 21 2.21 -12.76 -3.74
C THR A 21 1.99 -13.57 -2.47
N HIS A 22 1.00 -14.44 -2.48
CA HIS A 22 0.65 -15.33 -1.38
C HIS A 22 0.66 -16.77 -1.86
N ARG A 23 1.29 -17.66 -1.08
CA ARG A 23 1.23 -19.09 -1.29
C ARG A 23 -0.15 -19.66 -1.01
N GLU A 24 -0.78 -19.16 0.05
CA GLU A 24 -2.11 -19.58 0.50
C GLU A 24 -3.08 -18.42 0.36
N ILE A 25 -3.50 -18.14 -0.88
CA ILE A 25 -4.32 -16.96 -1.21
C ILE A 25 -5.66 -16.93 -0.47
N ASP A 26 -6.26 -18.08 -0.15
CA ASP A 26 -7.53 -18.15 0.58
C ASP A 26 -7.39 -17.63 2.03
N LYS A 27 -6.26 -17.91 2.68
CA LYS A 27 -5.98 -17.37 4.02
C LYS A 27 -5.78 -15.86 3.97
N ALA A 28 -5.05 -15.38 2.96
CA ALA A 28 -4.88 -13.95 2.73
C ALA A 28 -6.22 -13.27 2.41
N HIS A 29 -7.07 -13.91 1.62
CA HIS A 29 -8.41 -13.42 1.28
C HIS A 29 -9.27 -13.23 2.53
N HIS A 30 -9.38 -14.25 3.38
CA HIS A 30 -10.14 -14.14 4.63
C HIS A 30 -9.59 -13.04 5.53
N PHE A 31 -8.27 -12.96 5.70
CA PHE A 31 -7.64 -11.90 6.48
C PHE A 31 -7.96 -10.50 5.93
N LEU A 32 -7.91 -10.31 4.61
CA LEU A 32 -8.19 -9.01 3.98
C LEU A 32 -9.66 -8.60 4.16
N LEU A 33 -10.59 -9.56 4.08
CA LEU A 33 -12.00 -9.32 4.37
C LEU A 33 -12.23 -8.96 5.83
N ASP A 34 -11.61 -9.68 6.77
CA ASP A 34 -11.70 -9.40 8.21
C ASP A 34 -11.06 -8.05 8.58
N PHE A 35 -10.01 -7.65 7.87
CA PHE A 35 -9.39 -6.33 8.01
C PHE A 35 -10.32 -5.19 7.53
N GLY A 36 -11.34 -5.52 6.74
CA GLY A 36 -12.34 -4.57 6.23
C GLY A 36 -12.11 -4.13 4.79
N PHE A 37 -11.21 -4.78 4.04
CA PHE A 37 -11.14 -4.59 2.61
C PHE A 37 -12.31 -5.27 1.90
N ARG A 38 -12.62 -4.79 0.70
CA ARG A 38 -13.65 -5.38 -0.16
C ARG A 38 -13.04 -5.85 -1.46
N GLU A 39 -13.36 -7.08 -1.84
CA GLU A 39 -13.01 -7.59 -3.16
C GLU A 39 -13.78 -6.82 -4.25
N VAL A 40 -13.06 -6.40 -5.28
CA VAL A 40 -13.62 -5.63 -6.42
C VAL A 40 -13.69 -6.49 -7.67
N LYS A 41 -12.63 -7.25 -7.93
CA LYS A 41 -12.47 -8.02 -9.17
C LYS A 41 -11.49 -9.16 -8.96
N ARG A 42 -11.71 -10.28 -9.66
CA ARG A 42 -10.73 -11.34 -9.85
C ARG A 42 -10.32 -11.40 -11.31
N VAL A 43 -9.03 -11.57 -11.57
CA VAL A 43 -8.49 -11.75 -12.92
C VAL A 43 -7.47 -12.88 -12.86
N GLY A 44 -7.81 -14.03 -13.45
CA GLY A 44 -6.97 -15.23 -13.35
C GLY A 44 -6.75 -15.60 -11.88
N ASN A 45 -5.49 -15.56 -11.45
CA ASN A 45 -5.08 -15.88 -10.07
C ASN A 45 -4.86 -14.64 -9.19
N ASP A 46 -5.21 -13.44 -9.68
CA ASP A 46 -5.08 -12.18 -8.97
C ASP A 46 -6.45 -11.73 -8.43
N ILE A 47 -6.49 -11.30 -7.17
CA ILE A 47 -7.66 -10.74 -6.50
C ILE A 47 -7.37 -9.29 -6.12
N TYR A 48 -8.22 -8.38 -6.58
CA TYR A 48 -8.09 -6.94 -6.34
C TYR A 48 -9.05 -6.52 -5.22
N TYR A 49 -8.53 -5.75 -4.28
CA TYR A 49 -9.26 -5.26 -3.12
C TYR A 49 -9.19 -3.74 -3.02
N ARG A 50 -10.30 -3.15 -2.57
CA ARG A 50 -10.41 -1.72 -2.27
C ARG A 50 -10.71 -1.47 -0.80
N GLY A 51 -10.30 -0.29 -0.35
CA GLY A 51 -10.72 0.29 0.93
C GLY A 51 -11.99 1.13 0.77
N THR A 52 -12.13 2.12 1.66
CA THR A 52 -13.26 3.06 1.66
C THR A 52 -13.06 4.30 0.78
N SER A 53 -11.84 4.53 0.31
CA SER A 53 -11.48 5.66 -0.55
C SER A 53 -12.04 5.52 -1.98
N SER A 54 -11.91 6.61 -2.73
CA SER A 54 -12.21 6.71 -4.17
C SER A 54 -11.20 5.96 -5.07
N GLU A 55 -10.20 5.30 -4.50
CA GLU A 55 -9.24 4.50 -5.25
C GLU A 55 -9.89 3.26 -5.88
N PRO A 56 -9.54 2.91 -7.13
CA PRO A 56 -10.11 1.73 -7.79
C PRO A 56 -9.78 0.43 -7.05
N PHE A 57 -8.55 0.33 -6.57
CA PHE A 57 -8.08 -0.72 -5.67
C PHE A 57 -6.83 -0.22 -4.93
N VAL A 58 -6.54 -0.83 -3.79
CA VAL A 58 -5.37 -0.50 -2.96
C VAL A 58 -4.48 -1.71 -2.71
N TYR A 59 -5.01 -2.92 -2.85
CA TYR A 59 -4.28 -4.15 -2.61
C TYR A 59 -4.58 -5.17 -3.71
N CYS A 60 -3.54 -5.77 -4.28
CA CYS A 60 -3.66 -6.88 -5.20
C CYS A 60 -2.98 -8.11 -4.58
N ALA A 61 -3.76 -9.15 -4.32
CA ALA A 61 -3.27 -10.44 -3.89
C ALA A 61 -3.09 -11.35 -5.11
N ARG A 62 -1.86 -11.79 -5.36
CA ARG A 62 -1.51 -12.74 -6.41
C ARG A 62 -1.24 -14.11 -5.80
N GLN A 63 -1.73 -15.17 -6.43
CA GLN A 63 -1.32 -16.53 -6.04
C GLN A 63 0.06 -16.85 -6.64
N GLY A 64 0.95 -17.40 -5.83
CA GLY A 64 2.26 -17.90 -6.29
C GLY A 64 2.80 -18.98 -5.36
N ASP A 65 4.00 -19.48 -5.63
CA ASP A 65 4.57 -20.58 -4.84
C ASP A 65 5.16 -20.13 -3.49
N GLN A 66 5.52 -18.85 -3.39
CA GLN A 66 6.16 -18.25 -2.22
C GLN A 66 5.52 -16.90 -1.88
N ASP A 67 5.46 -16.61 -0.59
CA ASP A 67 5.02 -15.29 -0.11
C ASP A 67 6.07 -14.24 -0.47
N GLY A 68 5.63 -13.11 -1.01
CA GLY A 68 6.57 -12.10 -1.49
C GLY A 68 5.93 -10.74 -1.70
N PHE A 69 6.74 -9.69 -1.55
CA PHE A 69 6.34 -8.34 -1.89
C PHE A 69 6.51 -8.13 -3.40
N GLY A 70 5.39 -7.90 -4.08
CA GLY A 70 5.32 -7.69 -5.52
C GLY A 70 5.54 -6.24 -5.95
N GLY A 71 5.71 -5.31 -5.01
CA GLY A 71 6.02 -3.91 -5.30
C GLY A 71 4.95 -2.92 -4.85
N ALA A 72 5.35 -1.66 -4.74
CA ALA A 72 4.45 -0.54 -4.51
C ALA A 72 4.23 0.23 -5.82
N ALA A 73 2.98 0.60 -6.07
CA ALA A 73 2.58 1.42 -7.19
C ALA A 73 2.36 2.86 -6.77
N PHE A 74 2.81 3.80 -7.58
CA PHE A 74 2.68 5.24 -7.38
C PHE A 74 2.01 5.88 -8.59
N VAL A 75 1.12 6.83 -8.33
CA VAL A 75 0.52 7.65 -9.40
C VAL A 75 1.51 8.73 -9.80
N VAL A 76 1.78 8.82 -11.09
CA VAL A 76 2.56 9.94 -11.67
C VAL A 76 1.64 11.09 -12.06
N GLU A 77 2.15 12.30 -11.97
CA GLU A 77 1.38 13.53 -12.25
C GLU A 77 1.01 13.65 -13.73
N SER A 78 1.94 13.32 -14.63
CA SER A 78 1.76 13.48 -16.08
C SER A 78 2.11 12.23 -16.88
N GLU A 79 1.57 12.13 -18.10
CA GLU A 79 1.96 11.09 -19.04
C GLU A 79 3.45 11.19 -19.44
N SER A 80 3.99 12.41 -19.54
CA SER A 80 5.42 12.63 -19.79
C SER A 80 6.31 12.05 -18.70
N ASP A 81 5.86 12.05 -17.44
CA ASP A 81 6.58 11.41 -16.33
C ASP A 81 6.61 9.89 -16.49
N LEU A 82 5.54 9.29 -17.01
CA LEU A 82 5.50 7.87 -17.33
C LEU A 82 6.48 7.52 -18.46
N PHE A 83 6.59 8.36 -19.49
CA PHE A 83 7.61 8.20 -20.55
C PHE A 83 9.03 8.45 -20.05
N ALA A 84 9.22 9.36 -19.10
CA ALA A 84 10.53 9.55 -18.48
C ALA A 84 10.92 8.30 -17.66
N ALA A 85 9.96 7.65 -17.01
CA ALA A 85 10.19 6.43 -16.25
C ALA A 85 10.72 5.26 -17.08
N THR A 86 10.34 5.15 -18.36
CA THR A 86 10.86 4.07 -19.23
C THR A 86 12.36 4.18 -19.49
N LYS A 87 12.96 5.35 -19.23
CA LYS A 87 14.40 5.59 -19.38
C LYS A 87 15.19 5.19 -18.13
N LEU A 88 14.53 4.81 -17.05
CA LEU A 88 15.18 4.35 -15.83
C LEU A 88 15.85 2.98 -16.04
N PRO A 89 16.96 2.71 -15.34
CA PRO A 89 17.62 1.40 -15.43
C PRO A 89 16.70 0.29 -14.93
N GLY A 90 16.58 -0.79 -15.69
CA GLY A 90 15.70 -1.91 -15.34
C GLY A 90 14.20 -1.61 -15.43
N ALA A 91 13.83 -0.50 -16.11
CA ALA A 91 12.46 -0.20 -16.45
C ALA A 91 11.96 -1.07 -17.60
N THR A 92 10.69 -1.44 -17.49
CA THR A 92 9.91 -2.06 -18.55
C THR A 92 9.37 -0.99 -19.50
N GLY A 93 8.90 -1.40 -20.68
CA GLY A 93 8.10 -0.52 -21.54
C GLY A 93 6.75 -0.19 -20.88
N ILE A 94 6.08 0.85 -21.38
CA ILE A 94 4.71 1.16 -20.95
C ILE A 94 3.79 0.01 -21.37
N TYR A 95 3.00 -0.51 -20.43
CA TYR A 95 1.98 -1.51 -20.69
C TYR A 95 0.64 -1.08 -20.09
N ASP A 96 -0.45 -1.57 -20.69
CA ASP A 96 -1.80 -1.26 -20.24
C ASP A 96 -2.25 -2.16 -19.09
N LEU A 97 -2.89 -1.55 -18.08
CA LEU A 97 -3.51 -2.23 -16.95
C LEU A 97 -4.99 -2.56 -17.22
N GLY A 98 -5.37 -2.84 -18.47
CA GLY A 98 -6.79 -3.00 -18.86
C GLY A 98 -7.58 -4.06 -18.07
N ASN A 99 -6.90 -5.05 -17.50
CA ASN A 99 -7.54 -6.04 -16.64
C ASN A 99 -7.72 -5.57 -15.19
N ALA A 100 -6.88 -4.68 -14.68
CA ALA A 100 -6.98 -4.18 -13.32
C ALA A 100 -8.14 -3.19 -13.18
N PRO A 101 -8.83 -3.14 -12.02
CA PRO A 101 -9.83 -2.11 -11.75
C PRO A 101 -9.25 -0.70 -11.92
N GLY A 102 -10.01 0.19 -12.55
CA GLY A 102 -9.56 1.56 -12.86
C GLY A 102 -8.60 1.68 -14.05
N GLY A 103 -8.12 0.56 -14.62
CA GLY A 103 -7.29 0.57 -15.82
C GLY A 103 -6.01 1.39 -15.67
N GLY A 104 -5.71 2.17 -16.71
CA GLY A 104 -4.52 3.03 -16.78
C GLY A 104 -3.32 2.36 -17.45
N ARG A 105 -2.22 3.10 -17.51
CA ARG A 105 -0.94 2.67 -18.08
C ARG A 105 0.10 2.59 -16.99
N CYS A 106 0.98 1.60 -17.09
CA CYS A 106 1.98 1.33 -16.07
C CYS A 106 3.37 1.11 -16.66
N VAL A 107 4.38 1.51 -15.88
CA VAL A 107 5.79 1.19 -16.08
C VAL A 107 6.31 0.59 -14.78
N THR A 108 6.94 -0.57 -14.86
CA THR A 108 7.64 -1.18 -13.72
C THR A 108 9.13 -0.97 -13.87
N PHE A 109 9.80 -0.49 -12.83
CA PHE A 109 11.26 -0.45 -12.75
C PHE A 109 11.73 -1.14 -11.47
N HIS A 110 12.98 -1.56 -11.44
CA HIS A 110 13.57 -2.25 -10.30
C HIS A 110 14.65 -1.40 -9.66
N ASP A 111 14.70 -1.40 -8.34
CA ASP A 111 15.79 -0.74 -7.62
C ASP A 111 17.15 -1.38 -7.97
N PRO A 112 18.20 -0.60 -8.25
CA PRO A 112 19.51 -1.14 -8.63
C PRO A 112 20.21 -1.97 -7.53
N ILE A 113 19.88 -1.76 -6.25
CA ILE A 113 20.55 -2.42 -5.12
C ILE A 113 19.75 -3.66 -4.72
N ASP A 114 18.52 -3.45 -4.28
CA ASP A 114 17.69 -4.51 -3.68
C ASP A 114 16.79 -5.20 -4.70
N LYS A 115 16.68 -4.65 -5.92
CA LYS A 115 15.86 -5.18 -7.03
C LYS A 115 14.37 -5.30 -6.68
N PHE A 116 13.89 -4.50 -5.73
CA PHE A 116 12.47 -4.43 -5.48
C PHE A 116 11.73 -3.76 -6.65
N PRO A 117 10.59 -4.31 -7.07
CA PRO A 117 9.78 -3.73 -8.14
C PRO A 117 9.04 -2.49 -7.63
N PHE A 118 9.10 -1.42 -8.42
CA PHE A 118 8.31 -0.21 -8.27
C PHE A 118 7.46 -0.01 -9.52
N HIS A 119 6.18 0.27 -9.31
CA HIS A 119 5.24 0.49 -10.40
C HIS A 119 4.87 1.97 -10.45
N LEU A 120 4.90 2.56 -11.63
CA LEU A 120 4.42 3.92 -11.89
C LEU A 120 3.20 3.83 -12.76
N VAL A 121 2.12 4.49 -12.36
CA VAL A 121 0.80 4.35 -12.99
C VAL A 121 0.24 5.72 -13.36
N TYR A 122 -0.36 5.82 -14.54
CA TYR A 122 -1.03 7.01 -15.03
C TYR A 122 -2.41 6.68 -15.61
N GLY A 123 -3.37 7.60 -15.45
CA GLY A 123 -4.69 7.48 -16.07
C GLY A 123 -5.59 6.43 -15.42
N GLN A 124 -5.46 6.19 -14.11
CA GLN A 124 -6.40 5.36 -13.38
C GLN A 124 -7.73 6.09 -13.14
N GLU A 125 -8.83 5.43 -13.46
CA GLU A 125 -10.18 5.92 -13.17
C GLU A 125 -10.54 5.67 -11.70
N ALA A 126 -11.04 6.70 -11.03
CA ALA A 126 -11.51 6.62 -9.65
C ALA A 126 -12.81 5.83 -9.54
N HIS A 127 -12.99 5.15 -8.41
CA HIS A 127 -14.22 4.42 -8.11
C HIS A 127 -15.28 5.37 -7.53
N ALA A 128 -16.49 5.36 -8.10
CA ALA A 128 -17.57 6.29 -7.73
C ALA A 128 -18.04 6.16 -6.26
N ASP A 129 -18.05 4.94 -5.71
CA ASP A 129 -18.53 4.71 -4.34
C ASP A 129 -17.51 5.04 -3.24
N GLU A 130 -17.19 6.32 -3.05
CA GLU A 130 -16.48 6.77 -1.85
C GLU A 130 -17.45 6.84 -0.66
N LYS A 131 -17.24 5.99 0.35
CA LYS A 131 -18.02 6.06 1.59
C LYS A 131 -17.24 6.92 2.58
N VAL A 132 -17.64 8.18 2.70
CA VAL A 132 -17.20 9.03 3.80
C VAL A 132 -17.77 8.46 5.10
N LEU A 133 -16.91 7.81 5.89
CA LEU A 133 -17.30 7.36 7.21
C LEU A 133 -17.51 8.59 8.11
N PRO A 134 -18.60 8.65 8.88
CA PRO A 134 -18.81 9.76 9.80
C PRO A 134 -17.67 9.78 10.81
N GLN A 135 -17.15 10.97 11.11
CA GLN A 135 -16.12 11.13 12.13
C GLN A 135 -16.69 10.67 13.48
N LEU A 136 -16.02 9.71 14.11
CA LEU A 136 -16.39 9.25 15.45
C LEU A 136 -16.12 10.38 16.45
N ASP A 137 -17.15 10.71 17.25
CA ASP A 137 -16.95 11.52 18.46
C ASP A 137 -16.27 10.64 19.51
N TYR A 138 -14.94 10.75 19.58
CA TYR A 138 -14.17 10.07 20.60
C TYR A 138 -14.47 10.66 21.97
N ASN A 139 -14.75 9.78 22.93
CA ASN A 139 -14.89 10.19 24.32
C ASN A 139 -13.51 10.45 24.92
N PHE A 140 -12.97 11.65 24.71
CA PHE A 140 -11.73 12.08 25.35
C PHE A 140 -11.98 12.32 26.85
N VAL A 141 -11.01 11.95 27.70
CA VAL A 141 -11.09 12.11 29.17
C VAL A 141 -11.36 13.57 29.59
N SER A 142 -11.00 14.55 28.75
CA SER A 142 -11.25 15.97 28.99
C SER A 142 -12.69 16.44 28.74
N ARG A 143 -13.57 15.57 28.21
CA ARG A 143 -14.95 15.90 27.85
C ARG A 143 -15.95 15.01 28.60
N THR A 144 -15.86 14.98 29.93
CA THR A 144 -16.90 14.38 30.79
C THR A 144 -18.14 15.27 30.83
N PHE A 145 -19.02 15.12 29.83
CA PHE A 145 -20.43 15.42 30.04
C PHE A 145 -21.10 14.17 30.60
N THR A 146 -21.31 14.15 31.91
CA THR A 146 -22.07 13.10 32.58
C THR A 146 -23.54 13.25 32.21
N THR A 147 -23.97 12.70 31.08
CA THR A 147 -25.40 12.53 30.79
C THR A 147 -25.75 11.05 30.95
N HIS A 148 -26.25 10.69 32.13
CA HIS A 148 -26.86 9.38 32.36
C HIS A 148 -28.16 9.29 31.54
N HIS A 149 -28.09 8.68 30.37
CA HIS A 149 -29.25 8.13 29.69
C HIS A 149 -29.03 6.65 29.44
N SER A 150 -29.64 5.83 30.28
CA SER A 150 -29.70 4.38 30.13
C SER A 150 -30.66 4.04 28.98
N LYS A 151 -30.12 3.85 27.77
CA LYS A 151 -30.81 3.08 26.73
C LYS A 151 -30.17 1.70 26.65
N ARG A 152 -30.83 0.71 27.25
CA ARG A 152 -30.55 -0.71 26.99
C ARG A 152 -30.95 -1.01 25.55
N MET A 153 -29.97 -1.17 24.67
CA MET A 153 -30.18 -1.81 23.37
C MET A 153 -29.74 -3.27 23.50
N ILE A 154 -30.72 -4.17 23.50
CA ILE A 154 -30.49 -5.60 23.42
C ILE A 154 -30.13 -5.87 21.96
N SER A 155 -28.83 -5.99 21.66
CA SER A 155 -28.35 -6.46 20.36
C SER A 155 -27.69 -7.81 20.55
N THR A 156 -28.42 -8.84 20.10
CA THR A 156 -28.00 -10.23 20.01
C THR A 156 -26.94 -10.40 18.92
N HIS A 157 -25.68 -10.05 19.16
CA HIS A 157 -24.54 -10.69 18.49
C HIS A 157 -23.32 -10.68 19.42
N LYS A 158 -22.82 -11.87 19.74
CA LYS A 158 -21.67 -12.12 20.61
C LYS A 158 -20.40 -11.52 20.00
N CYS A 159 -19.96 -10.38 20.53
CA CYS A 159 -18.57 -9.93 20.45
C CYS A 159 -17.91 -10.28 21.79
N TRP A 160 -16.89 -11.15 21.78
CA TRP A 160 -16.14 -11.50 22.97
C TRP A 160 -14.92 -10.58 23.09
N VAL A 161 -14.84 -9.87 24.22
CA VAL A 161 -13.70 -9.06 24.67
C VAL A 161 -13.07 -9.78 25.88
N THR A 162 -11.86 -10.34 25.67
CA THR A 162 -10.66 -10.54 26.54
C THR A 162 -10.85 -10.96 28.03
N THR A 163 -10.06 -11.83 28.69
CA THR A 163 -8.62 -12.18 28.61
C THR A 163 -8.36 -13.45 29.45
N GLY A 164 -7.37 -14.29 29.10
CA GLY A 164 -6.89 -15.34 30.01
C GLY A 164 -5.85 -16.31 29.43
N SER A 165 -4.57 -15.95 29.57
CA SER A 165 -3.36 -16.79 29.59
C SER A 165 -2.90 -17.62 28.38
N VAL A 166 -1.75 -17.19 27.85
CA VAL A 166 -0.53 -17.94 27.49
C VAL A 166 -0.69 -19.28 26.76
N ALA A 167 -0.38 -19.27 25.46
CA ALA A 167 0.32 -20.38 24.81
C ALA A 167 1.47 -19.81 23.97
N ARG A 168 2.67 -20.32 24.23
CA ARG A 168 3.92 -20.02 23.55
C ARG A 168 3.92 -20.62 22.14
N GLY A 169 4.48 -19.85 21.22
CA GLY A 169 5.42 -20.37 20.22
C GLY A 169 4.83 -20.55 18.84
N MET A 170 5.09 -19.58 17.96
CA MET A 170 5.36 -19.84 16.54
C MET A 170 6.23 -18.72 16.00
N LYS A 171 7.46 -19.09 15.62
CA LYS A 171 8.45 -18.23 14.98
C LYS A 171 8.12 -18.18 13.47
N THR A 172 7.55 -17.08 13.01
CA THR A 172 7.65 -16.62 11.61
C THR A 172 7.49 -15.10 11.61
N ALA A 173 8.52 -14.41 12.08
CA ALA A 173 8.61 -12.95 12.04
C ALA A 173 9.25 -12.54 10.71
N GLY A 174 8.55 -11.74 9.93
CA GLY A 174 9.05 -11.17 8.67
C GLY A 174 7.99 -10.43 7.87
N ALA A 175 6.84 -11.07 7.60
CA ALA A 175 5.82 -10.49 6.72
C ALA A 175 4.79 -9.60 7.45
N LEU A 176 4.44 -9.93 8.71
CA LEU A 176 3.42 -9.21 9.47
C LEU A 176 3.88 -7.82 9.93
N ASP A 177 5.18 -7.63 10.16
CA ASP A 177 5.75 -6.33 10.56
C ASP A 177 5.72 -5.32 9.41
N VAL A 178 5.84 -5.75 8.16
CA VAL A 178 5.84 -4.87 6.98
C VAL A 178 4.42 -4.37 6.67
N ILE A 179 3.40 -5.21 6.84
CA ILE A 179 1.99 -4.82 6.66
C ILE A 179 1.56 -3.85 7.76
N SER A 180 1.92 -4.12 9.02
CA SER A 180 1.66 -3.19 10.13
C SER A 180 2.43 -1.89 9.98
N TRP A 181 3.66 -1.91 9.43
CA TRP A 181 4.44 -0.71 9.15
C TRP A 181 3.87 0.09 7.98
N ALA A 182 3.47 -0.54 6.87
CA ALA A 182 2.89 0.13 5.71
C ALA A 182 1.54 0.80 6.05
N VAL A 183 0.69 0.13 6.83
CA VAL A 183 -0.58 0.70 7.31
C VAL A 183 -0.35 1.84 8.32
N ARG A 184 0.63 1.71 9.24
CA ARG A 184 0.98 2.80 10.17
C ARG A 184 1.60 4.02 9.48
N SER A 185 2.45 3.81 8.47
CA SER A 185 3.05 4.89 7.68
C SER A 185 2.03 5.59 6.78
N SER A 186 0.96 4.90 6.38
CA SER A 186 -0.15 5.53 5.64
C SER A 186 -1.07 6.36 6.54
N ILE A 187 -1.11 6.08 7.86
CA ILE A 187 -1.93 6.81 8.86
C ILE A 187 -1.15 7.98 9.48
N ILE A 188 0.18 7.90 9.55
CA ILE A 188 1.05 8.98 10.02
C ILE A 188 1.61 9.67 8.78
N GLY A 189 0.90 10.69 8.29
CA GLY A 189 1.25 11.42 7.07
C GLY A 189 2.75 11.71 6.95
N MET A 190 3.38 11.13 5.93
CA MET A 190 4.73 11.52 5.53
C MET A 190 4.69 12.94 4.93
N PRO A 191 5.71 13.79 5.20
CA PRO A 191 5.74 15.13 4.65
C PRO A 191 5.80 15.09 3.11
N PRO A 192 5.15 16.06 2.42
CA PRO A 192 5.09 16.10 0.97
C PRO A 192 6.44 16.57 0.41
N ASN A 193 7.39 15.65 0.23
CA ASN A 193 8.52 15.70 -0.72
C ASN A 193 9.52 14.59 -0.36
N THR A 194 9.24 13.35 -0.76
CA THR A 194 10.31 12.34 -0.78
C THR A 194 10.91 12.34 -2.17
N THR A 195 12.12 12.90 -2.27
CA THR A 195 12.89 12.98 -3.52
C THR A 195 13.82 11.78 -3.59
N LEU A 196 13.63 10.90 -4.57
CA LEU A 196 14.62 9.88 -4.89
C LEU A 196 15.72 10.54 -5.72
N SER A 197 16.88 10.80 -5.11
CA SER A 197 18.11 11.15 -5.81
C SER A 197 19.08 9.98 -5.80
N LYS A 198 19.85 9.87 -6.88
CA LYS A 198 20.85 8.84 -7.13
C LYS A 198 21.95 8.90 -6.07
N VAL A 199 22.08 7.88 -5.23
CA VAL A 199 23.19 7.76 -4.28
C VAL A 199 24.44 7.36 -5.05
N ASN A 200 25.38 8.32 -5.17
CA ASN A 200 26.65 8.13 -5.83
C ASN A 200 27.58 7.31 -4.91
N SER A 201 28.08 6.18 -5.43
CA SER A 201 28.94 5.24 -4.69
C SER A 201 30.36 5.80 -4.61
N ASN A 202 30.79 6.25 -3.43
CA ASN A 202 32.21 6.34 -3.09
C ASN A 202 32.42 6.63 -1.61
N THR A 203 32.62 5.58 -0.79
CA THR A 203 33.39 5.73 0.45
C THR A 203 34.18 4.45 0.73
N HIS A 204 35.51 4.63 0.74
CA HIS A 204 36.52 3.63 1.03
C HIS A 204 36.40 3.06 2.45
N LEU A 205 36.68 1.76 2.57
CA LEU A 205 36.97 1.05 3.82
C LEU A 205 38.10 1.74 4.59
N ILE A 206 37.87 2.01 5.87
CA ILE A 206 38.93 2.09 6.88
C ILE A 206 38.62 1.06 7.96
N LYS A 207 39.37 -0.05 7.94
CA LYS A 207 39.47 -1.01 9.04
C LYS A 207 40.12 -0.31 10.23
N LYS A 208 39.54 -0.42 11.42
CA LYS A 208 40.26 -0.18 12.68
C LYS A 208 40.36 -1.50 13.44
N VAL A 209 41.62 -1.80 13.78
CA VAL A 209 42.09 -2.81 14.75
C VAL A 209 41.58 -2.44 16.13
#